data_AF-A0A358EMB2-F1
#
_entry.id   AF-A0A358EMB2-F1
#
_cell.length_a   1.000
_cell.length_b   1.000
_cell.length_c   1.000
_cell.angle_alpha   90.00
_cell.angle_beta   90.00
_cell.angle_gamma   90.00
#
_symmetry.space_group_name_H-M   'P 1'
#
loop_
_entity.id
_entity.type
_entity.pdbx_description
1 polymer ?
#
loop_
_entity_poly.entity_id
_entity_poly.type
_entity_poly.pdbx_seq_one_letter_code
_entity_poly.pdbx_strand_id
1 'polypeptide(L)'
;MFILTHTAVLLMPLLALLGMGMGGAWTWALPILIFGIVPSIELFSTGSRSNPDSYEEAKRRSSFIYDGLLYLMVLMQWVSIFVFFHYSGYFSGWEFAGVVLSMGILCGT
;
A
#
# COMPACT_ATOMS: atom_id res chain seq x y z
N MET A 1 -4.40 -4.75 18.54
CA MET A 1 -4.66 -3.64 17.59
C MET A 1 -3.40 -3.19 16.83
N PHE A 2 -2.18 -3.57 17.23
CA PHE A 2 -0.94 -3.21 16.49
C PHE A 2 -0.71 -4.02 15.22
N ILE A 3 -0.99 -5.31 15.20
CA ILE A 3 -0.70 -6.18 14.04
C ILE A 3 -1.52 -5.78 12.81
N LEU A 4 -2.76 -5.32 13.00
CA LEU A 4 -3.68 -4.96 11.91
C LEU A 4 -3.22 -3.70 11.14
N THR A 5 -2.61 -2.73 11.82
CA THR A 5 -2.10 -1.50 11.19
C THR A 5 -0.86 -1.78 10.33
N HIS A 6 -0.04 -2.77 10.70
CA HIS A 6 1.18 -3.12 9.97
C HIS A 6 0.92 -4.05 8.78
N THR A 7 -0.07 -4.96 8.88
CA THR A 7 -0.50 -5.76 7.73
C THR A 7 -1.30 -4.95 6.72
N ALA A 8 -1.95 -3.87 7.13
CA ALA A 8 -2.61 -2.95 6.19
C ALA A 8 -1.64 -2.36 5.16
N VAL A 9 -0.35 -2.27 5.47
CA VAL A 9 0.65 -1.78 4.51
C VAL A 9 0.84 -2.76 3.34
N LEU A 10 0.64 -4.07 3.54
CA LEU A 10 0.65 -5.06 2.46
C LEU A 10 -0.58 -4.97 1.54
N LEU A 11 -1.64 -4.30 1.96
CA LEU A 11 -2.84 -4.11 1.15
C LEU A 11 -2.53 -3.31 -0.12
N MET A 12 -1.61 -2.34 -0.02
CA MET A 12 -1.27 -1.47 -1.15
C MET A 12 -0.62 -2.23 -2.31
N PRO A 13 0.50 -2.96 -2.13
CA PRO A 13 1.08 -3.75 -3.22
C PRO A 13 0.15 -4.86 -3.71
N LEU A 14 -0.67 -5.46 -2.84
CA LEU A 14 -1.69 -6.44 -3.27
C LEU A 14 -2.72 -5.81 -4.23
N LEU A 15 -3.26 -4.64 -3.90
CA LEU A 15 -4.24 -3.96 -4.75
C LEU A 15 -3.64 -3.46 -6.05
N ALA A 16 -2.40 -2.98 -6.03
CA ALA A 16 -1.69 -2.61 -7.25
C ALA A 16 -1.50 -3.81 -8.18
N LEU A 17 -1.04 -4.95 -7.65
CA LEU A 17 -0.85 -6.18 -8.42
C LEU A 17 -2.18 -6.73 -8.95
N LEU A 18 -3.26 -6.68 -8.16
CA LEU A 18 -4.60 -7.03 -8.62
C LEU A 18 -5.08 -6.11 -9.73
N GLY A 19 -4.87 -4.80 -9.59
CA GLY A 19 -5.23 -3.81 -10.61
C GLY A 19 -4.49 -4.06 -11.92
N MET A 20 -3.20 -4.34 -11.86
CA MET A 20 -2.39 -4.68 -13.03
C MET A 20 -2.77 -6.03 -13.65
N GLY A 21 -3.10 -7.03 -12.83
CA GLY A 21 -3.47 -8.37 -13.31
C GLY A 21 -4.88 -8.45 -13.91
N MET A 22 -5.84 -7.69 -13.36
CA MET A 22 -7.23 -7.70 -13.84
C MET A 22 -7.49 -6.66 -14.93
N GLY A 23 -6.73 -5.56 -14.96
CA GLY A 23 -6.96 -4.45 -15.89
C GLY A 23 -8.30 -3.74 -15.64
N GLY A 24 -8.74 -2.95 -16.62
CA GLY A 24 -9.99 -2.20 -16.57
C GLY A 24 -10.06 -1.22 -15.41
N ALA A 25 -11.24 -1.13 -14.78
CA ALA A 25 -11.47 -0.25 -13.62
C ALA A 25 -10.61 -0.62 -12.40
N TRP A 26 -10.11 -1.87 -12.31
CA TRP A 26 -9.29 -2.31 -11.18
C TRP A 26 -7.94 -1.61 -11.10
N THR A 27 -7.45 -1.08 -12.22
CA THR A 27 -6.23 -0.24 -12.26
C THR A 27 -6.33 1.02 -11.38
N TRP A 28 -7.55 1.43 -11.03
CA TRP A 28 -7.82 2.59 -10.18
C TRP A 28 -8.12 2.24 -8.72
N ALA A 29 -8.16 0.96 -8.36
CA ALA A 29 -8.54 0.53 -7.01
C ALA A 29 -7.61 1.12 -5.93
N LEU A 30 -6.29 1.08 -6.16
CA LEU A 30 -5.32 1.64 -5.21
C LEU A 30 -5.40 3.18 -5.12
N PRO A 31 -5.39 3.95 -6.23
CA PRO A 31 -5.60 5.40 -6.17
C PRO A 31 -6.88 5.82 -5.45
N ILE A 32 -8.00 5.13 -5.72
CA ILE A 32 -9.29 5.42 -5.09
C ILE A 32 -9.23 5.12 -3.59
N LEU A 33 -8.59 4.02 -3.18
CA LEU A 33 -8.40 3.71 -1.77
C LEU A 33 -7.61 4.82 -1.07
N ILE A 34 -6.46 5.21 -1.62
CA ILE A 34 -5.51 6.11 -0.96
C ILE A 34 -5.96 7.58 -1.00
N PHE A 35 -6.55 8.04 -2.10
CA PHE A 35 -6.93 9.45 -2.24
C PHE A 35 -8.43 9.71 -2.05
N GLY A 36 -9.26 8.66 -2.07
CA GLY A 36 -10.70 8.78 -1.82
C GLY A 36 -11.07 8.26 -0.45
N ILE A 37 -10.89 6.95 -0.24
CA ILE A 37 -11.44 6.25 0.94
C ILE A 37 -10.70 6.62 2.22
N VAL A 38 -9.36 6.54 2.24
CA VAL A 38 -8.57 6.81 3.44
C VAL A 38 -8.80 8.24 3.98
N PRO A 39 -8.69 9.31 3.16
CA PRO A 39 -8.97 10.68 3.61
C PRO A 39 -10.42 10.86 4.08
N SER A 40 -11.38 10.19 3.42
CA SER A 40 -12.78 10.24 3.83
C SER A 40 -12.98 9.64 5.22
N ILE A 41 -12.33 8.51 5.53
CA ILE A 41 -12.38 7.89 6.87
C ILE A 41 -11.69 8.79 7.89
N GLU A 42 -10.54 9.37 7.53
CA GLU A 42 -9.76 10.25 8.40
C GLU A 42 -10.56 11.49 8.82
N LEU A 43 -11.35 12.08 7.90
CA LEU A 43 -12.18 13.24 8.18
C LEU A 43 -13.19 13.01 9.31
N PHE A 44 -13.66 11.77 9.49
CA PHE A 44 -14.62 11.40 10.53
C PHE A 44 -13.96 10.76 11.77
N SER A 45 -12.63 10.61 11.77
CA SER A 45 -11.90 9.97 12.87
C SER A 45 -11.40 10.99 13.88
N THR A 46 -11.75 10.80 15.16
CA THR A 46 -11.13 11.56 16.26
C THR A 46 -9.78 10.94 16.62
N GLY A 47 -8.70 11.51 16.11
CA GLY A 47 -7.33 11.06 16.41
C GLY A 47 -7.03 11.03 17.91
N SER A 48 -6.25 10.04 18.35
CA SER A 48 -5.78 9.95 19.74
C SER A 48 -4.58 10.86 19.98
N ARG A 49 -4.60 11.65 21.07
CA ARG A 49 -3.47 12.49 21.52
C ARG A 49 -2.55 11.79 22.54
N SER A 50 -2.76 10.50 22.78
CA SER A 50 -1.97 9.76 23.76
C SER A 50 -0.58 9.45 23.18
N ASN A 51 0.47 10.02 23.79
CA ASN A 51 1.85 9.69 23.45
C ASN A 51 2.19 8.31 24.07
N PRO A 52 2.80 7.38 23.32
CA PRO A 52 3.29 6.13 23.88
C PRO A 52 4.32 6.40 24.99
N ASP A 53 4.28 5.59 26.05
CA ASP A 53 5.32 5.62 27.10
C ASP A 53 6.62 4.98 26.57
N SER A 54 7.76 5.46 27.07
CA SER A 54 9.12 5.06 26.68
C SER A 54 9.36 3.54 26.70
N TYR A 55 8.69 2.82 27.61
CA TYR A 55 8.74 1.36 27.69
C TYR A 55 7.97 0.66 26.55
N GLU A 56 6.84 1.23 26.10
CA GLU A 56 6.12 0.71 24.94
C GLU A 56 6.90 0.94 23.64
N GLU A 57 7.61 2.05 23.51
CA GLU A 57 8.42 2.34 22.32
C GLU A 57 9.58 1.35 22.15
N ALA A 58 10.27 0.98 23.24
CA ALA A 58 11.36 0.01 23.20
C ALA A 58 10.88 -1.39 22.78
N LYS A 59 9.67 -1.79 23.21
CA LYS A 59 9.05 -3.07 22.82
C LYS A 59 8.57 -3.06 21.37
N ARG A 60 8.15 -1.90 20.84
CA ARG A 60 7.76 -1.74 19.43
C ARG A 60 8.95 -1.80 18.47
N ARG A 61 10.13 -1.33 18.88
CA ARG A 61 11.36 -1.35 18.05
C ARG A 61 11.95 -2.74 17.81
N SER A 62 11.60 -3.75 18.60
CA SER A 62 12.20 -5.10 18.54
C SER A 62 11.15 -6.16 18.21
N SER A 63 10.53 -6.05 17.04
CA SER A 63 9.61 -7.07 16.56
C SER A 63 10.12 -7.71 15.28
N PHE A 64 10.59 -8.96 15.38
CA PHE A 64 10.99 -9.77 14.24
C PHE A 64 9.89 -9.88 13.16
N ILE A 65 8.61 -9.81 13.57
CA ILE A 65 7.47 -9.82 12.64
C ILE A 65 7.44 -8.55 11.80
N TYR A 66 7.74 -7.38 12.40
CA TYR A 66 7.78 -6.11 11.69
C TYR A 66 8.91 -6.13 10.64
N ASP A 67 10.09 -6.61 11.02
CA ASP A 67 11.21 -6.74 10.08
C ASP A 67 10.87 -7.70 8.93
N GLY A 68 10.22 -8.83 9.23
CA GLY A 68 9.76 -9.77 8.21
C GLY A 68 8.73 -9.16 7.23
N LEU A 69 7.78 -8.38 7.74
CA LEU A 69 6.82 -7.65 6.91
C LEU A 69 7.53 -6.62 6.02
N LEU A 70 8.50 -5.90 6.55
CA LEU A 70 9.29 -4.92 5.79
C LEU A 70 10.06 -5.60 4.65
N TYR A 71 10.73 -6.72 4.91
CA TYR A 71 11.41 -7.48 3.85
C TYR A 71 10.44 -8.02 2.79
N LEU A 72 9.26 -8.47 3.21
CA LEU A 72 8.22 -8.92 2.28
C LEU A 72 7.75 -7.76 1.39
N MET A 73 7.58 -6.56 1.92
CA MET A 73 7.22 -5.38 1.14
C MET A 73 8.26 -5.07 0.06
N VAL A 74 9.55 -5.14 0.38
CA VAL A 74 10.62 -4.94 -0.61
C VAL A 74 10.53 -5.97 -1.73
N LEU A 75 10.28 -7.25 -1.41
CA LEU A 75 10.09 -8.29 -2.41
C LEU A 75 8.87 -8.01 -3.30
N MET A 76 7.74 -7.63 -2.68
CA MET A 76 6.53 -7.26 -3.42
C MET A 76 6.75 -6.04 -4.32
N GLN A 77 7.58 -5.08 -3.92
CA GLN A 77 7.93 -3.93 -4.73
C GLN A 77 8.65 -4.34 -6.01
N TRP A 78 9.64 -5.24 -5.90
CA TRP A 78 10.34 -5.79 -7.07
C TRP A 78 9.40 -6.54 -8.01
N VAL A 79 8.48 -7.35 -7.45
CA VAL A 79 7.44 -8.03 -8.24
C VAL A 79 6.56 -7.01 -8.97
N SER A 80 6.13 -5.95 -8.28
CA SER A 80 5.28 -4.89 -8.85
C SER A 80 5.96 -4.18 -10.01
N ILE A 81 7.25 -3.88 -9.90
CA ILE A 81 8.05 -3.29 -10.99
C ILE A 81 8.11 -4.23 -12.19
N PHE A 82 8.38 -5.51 -11.97
CA PHE A 82 8.43 -6.48 -13.05
C PHE A 82 7.09 -6.61 -13.78
N VAL A 83 6.00 -6.73 -13.03
CA VAL A 83 4.62 -6.80 -13.55
C VAL A 83 4.27 -5.53 -14.31
N PHE A 84 4.62 -4.35 -13.78
CA PHE A 84 4.40 -3.08 -14.46
C PHE A 84 5.02 -3.05 -15.84
N PHE A 85 6.31 -3.38 -15.97
CA PHE A 85 6.99 -3.40 -17.26
C PHE A 85 6.42 -4.47 -18.19
N HIS A 86 6.10 -5.66 -17.67
CA HIS A 86 5.52 -6.74 -18.46
C HIS A 86 4.17 -6.35 -19.08
N TYR A 87 3.30 -5.68 -18.33
CA TYR A 87 1.94 -5.35 -18.77
C TYR A 87 1.80 -3.94 -19.38
N SER A 88 2.83 -3.11 -19.33
CA SER A 88 2.79 -1.70 -19.78
C SER A 88 2.26 -1.48 -21.20
N GLY A 89 2.47 -2.43 -22.12
CA GLY A 89 2.00 -2.37 -23.50
C GLY A 89 0.56 -2.86 -23.74
N TYR A 90 -0.10 -3.44 -22.74
CA TYR A 90 -1.43 -4.05 -22.87
C TYR A 90 -2.57 -3.15 -22.38
N PHE A 91 -2.25 -2.05 -21.71
CA PHE A 91 -3.23 -1.14 -21.14
C PHE A 91 -3.64 -0.05 -22.13
N SER A 92 -4.93 0.29 -22.13
CA SER A 92 -5.42 1.54 -22.73
C SER A 92 -4.87 2.75 -21.98
N GLY A 93 -4.91 3.95 -22.58
CA GLY A 93 -4.38 5.16 -21.94
C GLY A 93 -5.01 5.47 -20.57
N TRP A 94 -6.29 5.13 -20.39
CA TRP A 94 -7.00 5.27 -19.11
C TRP A 94 -6.48 4.31 -18.04
N GLU A 95 -6.33 3.03 -18.39
CA GLU A 95 -5.79 2.01 -17.49
C GLU A 95 -4.33 2.31 -17.14
N PHE A 96 -3.54 2.72 -18.13
CA PHE A 96 -2.13 3.07 -17.94
C PHE A 96 -1.96 4.21 -16.95
N ALA A 97 -2.82 5.24 -16.99
CA ALA A 97 -2.81 6.31 -15.99
C ALA A 97 -3.07 5.78 -14.56
N GLY A 98 -4.06 4.90 -14.39
CA GLY A 98 -4.35 4.28 -13.09
C GLY A 98 -3.19 3.43 -12.57
N VAL A 99 -2.56 2.65 -13.45
CA VAL A 99 -1.39 1.83 -13.11
C VAL A 99 -0.16 2.69 -12.78
N VAL A 100 0.10 3.77 -13.53
CA VAL A 100 1.21 4.70 -13.24
C VAL A 100 1.02 5.39 -11.89
N LEU A 101 -0.19 5.83 -11.57
CA LEU A 101 -0.51 6.39 -10.25
C LEU A 101 -0.31 5.35 -9.14
N SER A 102 -0.76 4.11 -9.37
CA SER A 102 -0.56 3.00 -8.44
C SER A 102 0.93 2.74 -8.18
N MET A 103 1.77 2.74 -9.21
CA MET A 103 3.22 2.61 -9.06
C MET A 103 3.84 3.79 -8.31
N GLY A 104 3.38 5.01 -8.58
CA GLY A 104 3.81 6.20 -7.83
C GLY A 104 3.53 6.08 -6.33
N ILE A 105 2.34 5.58 -5.97
CA ILE A 105 1.96 5.30 -4.58
C ILE A 105 2.90 4.27 -3.96
N LEU A 106 3.12 3.13 -4.64
CA LEU A 106 3.99 2.07 -4.13
C LEU A 106 5.45 2.51 -3.93
N CYS A 107 5.95 3.43 -4.75
CA CYS A 107 7.30 3.98 -4.58
C CYS A 107 7.39 4.99 -3.42
N GLY A 108 6.28 5.51 -2.93
CA GLY A 108 6.22 6.50 -1.83
C GLY A 108 5.94 5.91 -0.45
N THR A 109 5.69 4.60 -0.37
CA THR A 109 5.40 3.84 0.87
C THR A 109 6.63 3.11 1.37
#